data_AF-A0A6J2RPR3-F1
#
_entry.id   AF-A0A6J2RPR3-F1
#
_cell.length_a   1.000
_cell.length_b   1.000
_cell.length_c   1.000
_cell.angle_alpha   90.00
_cell.angle_beta   90.00
_cell.angle_gamma   90.00
#
_symmetry.space_group_name_H-M   'P 1'
#
loop_
_entity.id
_entity.type
_entity.pdbx_description
1 polymer ?
#
loop_
_entity_poly.entity_id
_entity_poly.type
_entity_poly.pdbx_seq_one_letter_code
_entity_poly.pdbx_strand_id
1 'polypeptide(L)'
;MCAQTGGNLLSLHTPEERQFVRLLANTHTPVWLGGLQAQQNGSWFWSDDTFFTFSCWTNQRHRQTREGGACMAITPTSGELHSAPCGELKFYICSTAASSTVSSSSRKPVEPAL
;
A
#
# COMPACT_ATOMS: atom_id res chain seq x y z
N MET A 1 2.93 -12.86 -6.53
CA MET A 1 1.81 -13.40 -5.73
C MET A 1 0.56 -12.54 -5.83
N CYS A 2 0.57 -11.25 -5.49
CA CYS A 2 -0.63 -10.40 -5.68
C CYS A 2 -1.17 -10.36 -7.12
N ALA A 3 -0.27 -10.33 -8.13
CA ALA A 3 -0.67 -10.37 -9.53
C ALA A 3 -1.48 -11.61 -9.91
N GLN A 4 -1.27 -12.75 -9.23
CA GLN A 4 -2.01 -13.99 -9.50
C GLN A 4 -3.48 -13.91 -9.03
N THR A 5 -3.78 -12.99 -8.11
CA THR A 5 -5.15 -12.70 -7.65
C THR A 5 -5.70 -11.41 -8.26
N GLY A 6 -5.11 -10.92 -9.36
CA GLY A 6 -5.56 -9.71 -10.06
C GLY A 6 -5.26 -8.39 -9.34
N GLY A 7 -4.32 -8.39 -8.39
CA GLY A 7 -3.95 -7.21 -7.60
C GLY A 7 -2.46 -6.91 -7.63
N ASN A 8 -2.06 -5.89 -6.87
CA ASN A 8 -0.67 -5.49 -6.68
C ASN A 8 -0.30 -5.53 -5.19
N LEU A 9 0.98 -5.41 -4.88
CA LEU A 9 1.37 -5.09 -3.52
C LEU A 9 0.82 -3.72 -3.14
N LEU A 10 0.32 -3.59 -1.91
CA LEU A 10 -0.42 -2.41 -1.48
C LEU A 10 0.43 -1.14 -1.56
N SER A 11 -0.11 -0.13 -2.24
CA SER A 11 0.32 1.28 -2.21
C SER A 11 -0.39 2.05 -1.09
N LEU A 12 0.23 3.11 -0.61
CA LEU A 12 -0.36 4.03 0.37
C LEU A 12 -0.42 5.44 -0.22
N HIS A 13 -1.58 6.07 -0.10
CA HIS A 13 -1.91 7.40 -0.62
C HIS A 13 -2.44 8.33 0.46
N THR A 14 -3.01 7.77 1.53
CA THR A 14 -3.62 8.54 2.62
C THR A 14 -3.16 8.06 4.01
N PRO A 15 -3.16 8.96 5.02
CA PRO A 15 -2.95 8.55 6.42
C PRO A 15 -3.96 7.51 6.90
N GLU A 16 -5.20 7.58 6.42
CA GLU A 16 -6.29 6.66 6.76
C GLU A 16 -6.01 5.24 6.27
N GLU A 17 -5.50 5.08 5.03
CA GLU A 17 -5.05 3.79 4.51
C GLU A 17 -3.90 3.22 5.36
N ARG A 18 -2.94 4.06 5.74
CA ARG A 18 -1.84 3.63 6.62
C ARG A 18 -2.38 3.12 7.95
N GLN A 19 -3.34 3.84 8.55
CA GLN A 19 -3.98 3.43 9.79
C GLN A 19 -4.75 2.12 9.62
N PHE A 20 -5.47 1.94 8.51
CA PHE A 20 -6.17 0.71 8.18
C PHE A 20 -5.22 -0.49 8.09
N VAL A 21 -4.07 -0.32 7.44
CA VAL A 21 -3.05 -1.38 7.31
C VAL A 21 -2.51 -1.82 8.67
N ARG A 22 -2.29 -0.89 9.59
CA ARG A 22 -1.83 -1.21 10.95
C ARG A 22 -2.81 -2.13 11.67
N LEU A 23 -4.10 -1.88 11.50
CA LEU A 23 -5.18 -2.68 12.08
C LEU A 23 -5.33 -4.02 11.36
N LEU A 24 -5.18 -4.05 10.02
CA LEU A 24 -5.33 -5.24 9.19
C LEU A 24 -4.21 -6.27 9.44
N ALA A 25 -2.96 -5.82 9.49
CA ALA A 25 -1.81 -6.72 9.56
C ALA A 25 -1.71 -7.48 10.88
N ASN A 26 -2.25 -6.91 11.97
CA ASN A 26 -2.32 -7.50 13.32
C ASN A 26 -1.08 -8.35 13.71
N THR A 27 0.11 -7.82 13.45
CA THR A 27 1.39 -8.49 13.71
C THR A 27 2.43 -7.49 14.19
N HIS A 28 3.42 -7.99 14.94
CA HIS A 28 4.58 -7.22 15.38
C HIS A 28 5.71 -7.21 14.34
N THR A 29 5.65 -8.07 13.33
CA THR A 29 6.69 -8.16 12.30
C THR A 29 6.43 -7.18 11.15
N PRO A 30 7.45 -6.55 10.56
CA PRO A 30 7.27 -5.72 9.39
C PRO A 30 6.67 -6.48 8.21
N VAL A 31 5.84 -5.79 7.43
CA VAL A 31 5.08 -6.35 6.31
C VAL A 31 5.40 -5.59 5.04
N TRP A 32 5.63 -6.30 3.95
CA TRP A 32 5.91 -5.71 2.65
C TRP A 32 4.71 -4.96 2.08
N LEU A 33 5.01 -3.79 1.52
CA LEU A 33 4.13 -2.97 0.70
C LEU A 33 4.68 -2.90 -0.74
N GLY A 34 4.01 -2.19 -1.63
CA GLY A 34 4.39 -2.07 -3.05
C GLY A 34 5.51 -1.08 -3.33
N GLY A 35 6.16 -0.52 -2.30
CA GLY A 35 7.15 0.54 -2.48
C GLY A 35 8.49 -0.02 -2.94
N LEU A 36 9.01 0.51 -4.03
CA LEU A 36 10.28 0.11 -4.64
C LEU A 36 11.19 1.32 -4.81
N GLN A 37 12.47 1.16 -4.51
CA GLN A 37 13.48 2.20 -4.71
C GLN A 37 14.28 1.95 -5.99
N ALA A 38 14.29 2.93 -6.88
CA ALA A 38 15.05 2.89 -8.11
C ALA A 38 16.56 2.91 -7.82
N GLN A 39 17.29 1.98 -8.45
CA GLN A 39 18.74 1.85 -8.25
C GLN A 39 19.52 3.07 -8.78
N GLN A 40 19.04 3.71 -9.85
CA GLN A 40 19.78 4.76 -10.54
C GLN A 40 19.83 6.09 -9.77
N ASN A 41 18.72 6.48 -9.16
CA ASN A 41 18.56 7.81 -8.55
C ASN A 41 18.04 7.77 -7.10
N GLY A 42 17.75 6.57 -6.57
CA GLY A 42 17.21 6.39 -5.22
C GLY A 42 15.76 6.85 -5.04
N SER A 43 15.04 7.20 -6.12
CA SER A 43 13.64 7.60 -6.05
C SER A 43 12.74 6.42 -5.73
N TRP A 44 11.68 6.67 -4.99
CA TRP A 44 10.67 5.65 -4.69
C TRP A 44 9.49 5.72 -5.65
N PHE A 45 8.95 4.55 -5.97
CA PHE A 45 7.75 4.38 -6.79
C PHE A 45 6.91 3.22 -6.24
N TRP A 46 5.62 3.20 -6.58
CA TRP A 46 4.75 2.09 -6.26
C TRP A 46 4.74 1.06 -7.39
N SER A 47 4.65 -0.23 -7.05
CA SER A 47 4.61 -1.34 -8.01
C SER A 47 3.31 -1.43 -8.80
N ASP A 48 2.28 -0.66 -8.42
CA ASP A 48 0.97 -0.61 -9.07
C ASP A 48 0.81 0.61 -9.99
N ASP A 49 1.93 1.31 -10.29
CA ASP A 49 2.02 2.50 -11.14
C ASP A 49 1.24 3.73 -10.65
N THR A 50 0.71 3.70 -9.42
CA THR A 50 0.07 4.86 -8.82
C THR A 50 1.10 5.94 -8.45
N PHE A 51 0.62 7.19 -8.40
CA PHE A 51 1.51 8.31 -8.06
C PHE A 51 2.07 8.18 -6.65
N PHE A 52 3.39 8.34 -6.57
CA PHE A 52 4.10 8.34 -5.31
C PHE A 52 3.98 9.71 -4.62
N THR A 53 3.02 9.84 -3.70
CA THR A 53 2.75 11.11 -3.00
C THR A 53 3.59 11.25 -1.73
N PHE A 54 4.30 12.37 -1.61
CA PHE A 54 5.27 12.63 -0.53
C PHE A 54 4.64 12.66 0.88
N SER A 55 3.36 13.01 1.00
CA SER A 55 2.61 13.00 2.27
C SER A 55 2.61 11.64 2.97
N CYS A 56 2.83 10.56 2.21
CA CYS A 56 2.92 9.21 2.74
C CYS A 56 4.24 8.91 3.46
N TRP A 57 5.21 9.83 3.52
CA TRP A 57 6.46 9.68 4.26
C TRP A 57 6.56 10.71 5.37
N THR A 58 6.13 10.35 6.58
CA THR A 58 6.22 11.27 7.73
C THR A 58 7.61 11.32 8.37
N ASN A 59 8.57 10.49 7.93
CA ASN A 59 9.95 10.52 8.43
C ASN A 59 10.95 10.57 7.27
N GLN A 60 11.48 11.76 6.97
CA GLN A 60 12.50 12.01 5.92
C GLN A 60 13.87 11.35 6.17
N ARG A 61 13.99 10.36 7.07
CA ARG A 61 15.28 9.93 7.62
C ARG A 61 15.84 8.61 7.10
N HIS A 62 15.42 8.17 5.91
CA HIS A 62 15.98 6.99 5.26
C HIS A 62 16.54 7.31 3.86
N ARG A 63 17.38 8.34 3.79
CA ARG A 63 18.35 8.55 2.68
C ARG A 63 19.57 7.62 2.79
N GLN A 64 19.38 6.38 3.24
CA GLN A 64 20.43 5.36 3.13
C GLN A 64 20.19 4.65 1.80
N THR A 65 20.69 5.24 0.72
CA THR A 65 20.91 4.56 -0.57
C THR A 65 21.83 3.38 -0.28
N ARG A 66 21.25 2.19 -0.13
CA ARG A 66 22.02 0.95 -0.24
C ARG A 66 22.24 0.72 -1.74
N GLU A 67 23.48 0.45 -2.13
CA GLU A 67 23.79 -0.04 -3.46
C GLU A 67 22.91 -1.25 -3.75
N GLY A 68 22.14 -1.22 -4.85
CA GLY A 68 21.25 -2.32 -5.26
C GLY A 68 19.75 -2.10 -5.10
N GLY A 69 19.30 -0.92 -4.63
CA GLY A 69 17.87 -0.62 -4.47
C GLY A 69 17.26 -1.27 -3.22
N ALA A 70 16.00 -0.94 -2.92
CA ALA A 70 15.35 -1.36 -1.68
C ALA A 70 13.83 -1.52 -1.86
N CYS A 71 13.23 -2.31 -0.97
CA CYS A 71 11.79 -2.51 -0.88
C CYS A 71 11.24 -1.86 0.39
N MET A 72 9.98 -1.44 0.36
CA MET A 72 9.31 -0.77 1.47
C MET A 72 8.52 -1.75 2.32
N ALA A 73 8.74 -1.71 3.62
CA ALA A 73 7.90 -2.38 4.60
C ALA A 73 7.29 -1.38 5.59
N ILE A 74 6.17 -1.76 6.18
CA ILE A 74 5.54 -1.07 7.30
C ILE A 74 5.68 -1.89 8.57
N THR A 75 6.02 -1.23 9.67
CA THR A 75 5.90 -1.80 11.02
C THR A 75 4.46 -1.58 11.50
N PRO A 76 3.60 -2.61 11.61
CA PRO A 76 2.17 -2.38 11.87
C PRO A 76 1.88 -1.72 13.22
N THR A 77 2.71 -1.99 14.24
CA THR A 77 2.55 -1.40 15.57
C THR A 77 2.75 0.12 15.57
N SER A 78 3.80 0.63 14.91
CA SER A 78 4.11 2.07 14.87
C SER A 78 3.50 2.78 13.65
N GLY A 79 3.22 2.06 12.57
CA GLY A 79 2.86 2.63 11.28
C GLY A 79 4.06 3.20 10.51
N GLU A 80 5.28 2.99 10.99
CA GLU A 80 6.47 3.52 10.34
C GLU A 80 6.82 2.74 9.08
N LEU A 81 7.13 3.48 8.02
CA LEU A 81 7.66 2.93 6.78
C LEU A 81 9.18 2.88 6.86
N HIS A 82 9.76 1.78 6.42
CA HIS A 82 11.21 1.64 6.35
C HIS A 82 11.63 0.89 5.08
N SER A 83 12.86 1.14 4.66
CA SER A 83 13.50 0.38 3.57
C SER A 83 14.13 -0.90 4.11
N ALA A 84 14.13 -1.95 3.31
CA ALA A 84 14.83 -3.19 3.60
C ALA A 84 15.26 -3.90 2.29
N PRO A 85 16.28 -4.77 2.33
CA PRO A 85 16.64 -5.62 1.20
C PRO A 85 15.44 -6.45 0.71
N CYS A 86 15.16 -6.40 -0.59
CA CYS A 86 13.99 -7.06 -1.19
C CYS A 86 13.99 -8.59 -1.07
N GLY A 87 15.15 -9.21 -0.80
CA GLY A 87 15.28 -10.66 -0.64
C GLY A 87 14.86 -11.20 0.74
N GLU A 88 14.47 -10.34 1.69
CA GLU A 88 14.02 -10.80 3.01
C GLU A 88 12.62 -11.42 2.96
N LEU A 89 12.45 -12.55 3.66
CA LEU A 89 11.14 -13.18 3.84
C LEU A 89 10.32 -12.37 4.85
N LYS A 90 9.19 -11.82 4.38
CA LYS A 90 8.18 -11.15 5.21
C LYS A 90 6.79 -11.47 4.68
N PHE A 91 5.78 -11.27 5.53
CA PHE A 91 4.40 -11.15 5.06
C PHE A 91 4.26 -9.98 4.10
N TYR A 92 3.19 -9.98 3.31
CA TYR A 92 2.89 -8.93 2.35
C TYR A 92 1.39 -8.68 2.30
N ILE A 93 1.00 -7.47 1.92
CA ILE A 93 -0.42 -7.10 1.74
C ILE A 93 -0.64 -6.78 0.27
N CYS A 94 -1.71 -7.36 -0.28
CA CYS A 94 -2.15 -7.08 -1.64
C CYS A 94 -3.34 -6.10 -1.62
N SER A 95 -3.42 -5.25 -2.64
CA SER A 95 -4.61 -4.46 -2.97
C SER A 95 -5.09 -4.80 -4.37
N THR A 96 -6.40 -4.66 -4.58
CA THR A 96 -7.05 -4.73 -5.89
C THR A 96 -8.01 -3.56 -5.99
N ALA A 97 -8.30 -3.12 -7.22
CA ALA A 97 -9.40 -2.20 -7.44
C ALA A 97 -10.70 -2.80 -6.87
N ALA A 98 -11.45 -1.99 -6.14
CA ALA A 98 -12.79 -2.39 -5.71
C ALA A 98 -13.64 -2.65 -6.96
N SER A 99 -14.29 -3.80 -7.04
CA SER A 99 -15.22 -4.07 -8.14
C SER A 99 -16.35 -3.05 -8.09
N SER A 100 -16.49 -2.26 -9.15
CA SER A 100 -17.58 -1.30 -9.33
C SER A 100 -18.96 -1.95 -9.52
N THR A 101 -19.06 -3.28 -9.38
CA THR A 101 -20.33 -4.01 -9.33
C THR A 101 -21.05 -3.87 -7.98
N VAL A 102 -21.07 -2.67 -7.39
CA VAL A 102 -22.30 -2.27 -6.70
C VAL A 102 -23.26 -1.96 -7.84
N SER A 103 -23.95 -2.99 -8.33
CA SER A 103 -25.06 -2.82 -9.25
C SER A 103 -25.90 -1.67 -8.70
N SER A 104 -25.93 -0.57 -9.45
CA SER A 104 -26.87 0.52 -9.26
C SER A 104 -28.27 -0.06 -9.48
N SER A 105 -28.78 -0.81 -8.51
CA SER A 105 -30.19 -1.12 -8.43
C SER A 105 -30.84 0.20 -8.13
N SER A 106 -31.28 0.89 -9.19
CA SER A 106 -32.12 2.07 -9.14
C SER A 106 -33.25 1.80 -8.14
N ARG A 107 -33.14 2.34 -6.92
CA ARG A 107 -34.28 2.42 -6.03
C ARG A 107 -35.22 3.43 -6.70
N LYS A 108 -36.25 2.92 -7.38
CA LYS A 108 -37.38 3.76 -7.78
C LYS A 108 -37.95 4.38 -6.49
N PRO A 109 -38.18 5.70 -6.44
CA PRO A 109 -38.92 6.31 -5.34
C PRO A 109 -40.28 5.61 -5.23
N VAL A 110 -40.62 5.15 -4.02
CA VAL A 110 -41.98 4.69 -3.72
C VAL A 110 -42.85 5.94 -3.64
N GLU A 111 -43.71 6.12 -4.64
CA GLU A 111 -44.76 7.13 -4.62
C GLU A 111 -45.79 6.75 -3.54
N PRO A 112 -46.17 7.66 -2.63
CA PRO A 112 -47.24 7.38 -1.67
C PRO A 112 -48.58 7.24 -2.42
N ALA A 113 -49.28 6.13 -2.19
CA ALA A 113 -50.66 5.99 -2.65
C ALA A 113 -51.56 7.04 -1.94
N LEU A 114 -52.47 7.63 -2.72
CA LEU A 114 -53.50 8.57 -2.27
C LEU A 114 -54.35 8.01 -1.12
#